data_AF-A0A523GY85-F1
#
_entry.id   AF-A0A523GY85-F1
#
_cell.length_a   1.000
_cell.length_b   1.000
_cell.length_c   1.000
_cell.angle_alpha   90.00
_cell.angle_beta   90.00
_cell.angle_gamma   90.00
#
_symmetry.space_group_name_H-M   'P 1'
#
loop_
_entity.id
_entity.type
_entity.pdbx_description
1 polymer ?
#
loop_
_entity_poly.entity_id
_entity_poly.type
_entity_poly.pdbx_seq_one_letter_code
_entity_poly.pdbx_strand_id
1 'polypeptide(L)'
;MKKNRKVRRSQAIVPYGVGAVLDIGDESFVATDIGEWDKYNLREIHLNRLKRRLGKRLIEPPVTLNPWQKKGPSIPYFRFPRWFFCSSCRQMKYWRWADERDSGHPQCTNPSCRKRTLVPMRFVMACENGHLDDVPWDRWVHADKNIADAGRCEERWKLSFKAQRGAGGSLRSLRIVCNSCKSQRSLAGMMGKEALRQIGVTCRGTQPWERRDKIIECGAMPRVLQRGAGNLYYAQVVSALDIPEESDDSGSQIEAEIRAHPQFAELIEQMASSSGDVPTALEQYLAKKIVGTVGCDIDTVIRTARAENSAESIELPTYSESEVMYEEWKSLCNPPMNGNGYQSFTAEQEDLSLARVTFGLDKLIKNVVLMRRLREVRALRGFSRIMPDTTDRMIQVDLNKGLDWIPAVEVYGEGIFLRISEKALTSWENVNKKYIADRYEILAQRKEDAKLGFVPDPDPRFILLHTLSHLLIRQL
;
A
#
# COMPACT_ATOMS: atom_id res chain seq x y z
N MET A 1 14.85 -4.04 -30.65
CA MET A 1 15.03 -3.17 -29.47
C MET A 1 15.08 -4.03 -28.22
N LYS A 2 16.15 -3.97 -27.42
CA LYS A 2 16.15 -4.56 -26.07
C LYS A 2 15.06 -3.86 -25.26
N LYS A 3 13.91 -4.51 -25.06
CA LYS A 3 12.88 -4.02 -24.13
C LYS A 3 13.52 -4.04 -22.74
N ASN A 4 13.82 -2.86 -22.22
CA ASN A 4 14.54 -2.68 -20.97
C ASN A 4 13.56 -2.99 -19.83
N ARG A 5 13.83 -4.03 -19.03
CA ARG A 5 13.03 -4.38 -17.85
C ARG A 5 13.29 -3.36 -16.74
N LYS A 6 12.71 -2.16 -16.90
CA LYS A 6 12.91 -1.01 -16.01
C LYS A 6 11.58 -0.52 -15.48
N VAL A 7 11.53 -0.27 -14.18
CA VAL A 7 10.42 0.40 -13.49
C VAL A 7 10.98 1.60 -12.75
N ARG A 8 10.17 2.66 -12.59
CA ARG A 8 10.56 3.79 -11.74
C ARG A 8 10.58 3.33 -10.28
N ARG A 9 11.45 3.91 -9.45
CA ARG A 9 11.57 3.53 -8.02
C ARG A 9 10.23 3.64 -7.28
N SER A 10 9.47 4.72 -7.50
CA SER A 10 8.14 4.89 -6.92
C SER A 10 7.14 3.80 -7.34
N GLN A 11 7.28 3.30 -8.57
CA GLN A 11 6.43 2.21 -9.07
C GLN A 11 6.68 0.88 -8.35
N ALA A 12 7.85 0.69 -7.73
CA ALA A 12 8.15 -0.47 -6.89
C ALA A 12 7.56 -0.38 -5.47
N ILE A 13 6.90 0.74 -5.13
CA ILE A 13 6.01 0.86 -3.98
C ILE A 13 4.58 0.70 -4.47
N VAL A 14 4.14 1.55 -5.42
CA VAL A 14 2.82 1.48 -6.08
C VAL A 14 2.94 1.94 -7.53
N PRO A 15 2.37 1.21 -8.51
CA PRO A 15 1.44 0.09 -8.35
C PRO A 15 2.09 -1.30 -8.38
N TYR A 16 3.40 -1.40 -8.59
CA TYR A 16 4.12 -2.66 -8.78
C TYR A 16 4.95 -3.05 -7.54
N GLY A 17 4.42 -2.78 -6.34
CA GLY A 17 5.03 -3.19 -5.08
C GLY A 17 5.03 -4.69 -4.85
N VAL A 18 5.56 -5.15 -3.71
CA VAL A 18 5.59 -6.56 -3.32
C VAL A 18 4.24 -7.24 -3.56
N GLY A 19 4.24 -8.40 -4.23
CA GLY A 19 3.02 -9.15 -4.56
C GLY A 19 2.21 -8.60 -5.73
N ALA A 20 2.51 -7.42 -6.25
CA ALA A 20 1.85 -6.89 -7.44
C ALA A 20 2.31 -7.62 -8.71
N VAL A 21 1.40 -7.75 -9.67
CA VAL A 21 1.74 -8.25 -10.99
C VAL A 21 2.11 -7.08 -11.90
N LEU A 22 3.29 -7.15 -12.51
CA LEU A 22 3.84 -6.18 -13.46
C LEU A 22 3.77 -6.76 -14.88
N ASP A 23 3.04 -6.07 -15.75
CA ASP A 23 3.13 -6.26 -17.20
C ASP A 23 4.16 -5.32 -17.82
N ILE A 24 5.09 -5.90 -18.59
CA ILE A 24 6.09 -5.12 -19.33
C ILE A 24 6.29 -5.69 -20.73
N GLY A 25 5.77 -4.97 -21.72
CA GLY A 25 5.74 -5.45 -23.10
C GLY A 25 4.89 -6.72 -23.24
N ASP A 26 5.52 -7.82 -23.68
CA ASP A 26 4.85 -9.12 -23.87
C ASP A 26 5.12 -10.09 -22.70
N GLU A 27 5.70 -9.58 -21.61
CA GLU A 27 6.06 -10.34 -20.43
C GLU A 27 5.24 -9.93 -19.22
N SER A 28 5.09 -10.86 -18.28
CA SER A 28 4.42 -10.64 -17.01
C SER A 28 5.27 -11.22 -15.88
N PHE A 29 5.34 -10.47 -14.79
CA PHE A 29 6.10 -10.80 -13.60
C PHE A 29 5.31 -10.46 -12.34
N VAL A 30 5.69 -11.01 -11.20
CA VAL A 30 5.19 -10.63 -9.88
C VAL A 30 6.36 -10.18 -9.02
N ALA A 31 6.21 -9.08 -8.29
CA ALA A 31 7.24 -8.58 -7.38
C ALA A 31 7.39 -9.51 -6.18
N THR A 32 8.62 -9.91 -5.85
CA THR A 32 8.88 -10.77 -4.69
C THR A 32 8.87 -9.96 -3.40
N ASP A 33 8.83 -10.67 -2.27
CA ASP A 33 8.93 -10.06 -0.95
C ASP A 33 10.31 -9.42 -0.70
N ILE A 34 10.36 -8.50 0.28
CA ILE A 34 11.57 -7.74 0.59
C ILE A 34 12.72 -8.59 1.15
N GLY A 35 12.44 -9.82 1.60
CA GLY A 35 13.48 -10.77 2.00
C GLY A 35 14.38 -11.21 0.84
N GLU A 36 13.88 -11.13 -0.40
CA GLU A 36 14.62 -11.47 -1.61
C GLU A 36 15.40 -10.27 -2.20
N TRP A 37 15.20 -9.06 -1.68
CA TRP A 37 15.85 -7.87 -2.21
C TRP A 37 17.36 -7.88 -1.93
N ASP A 38 18.12 -7.27 -2.84
CA ASP A 38 19.55 -7.03 -2.61
C ASP A 38 19.73 -6.12 -1.39
N LYS A 39 20.48 -6.61 -0.39
CA LYS A 39 20.70 -5.93 0.89
C LYS A 39 21.94 -5.04 0.89
N TYR A 40 22.65 -4.95 -0.23
CA TYR A 40 23.86 -4.14 -0.35
C TYR A 40 23.54 -2.66 -0.57
N ASN A 41 24.18 -1.77 0.21
CA ASN A 41 24.05 -0.31 0.11
C ASN A 41 22.59 0.19 0.14
N LEU A 42 21.76 -0.39 1.00
CA LEU A 42 20.40 0.08 1.24
C LEU A 42 20.43 1.52 1.79
N ARG A 43 19.76 2.45 1.11
CA ARG A 43 19.62 3.84 1.56
C ARG A 43 18.41 3.94 2.50
N GLU A 44 18.66 4.35 3.74
CA GLU A 44 17.60 4.65 4.71
C GLU A 44 17.00 6.05 4.42
N ILE A 45 15.68 6.13 4.48
CA ILE A 45 14.92 7.37 4.47
C ILE A 45 14.68 7.77 5.92
N HIS A 46 15.13 8.97 6.28
CA HIS A 46 14.91 9.52 7.61
C HIS A 46 13.62 10.34 7.63
N LEU A 47 12.62 9.82 8.37
CA LEU A 47 11.42 10.53 8.79
C LEU A 47 10.97 9.96 10.14
N ASN A 48 11.37 10.62 11.24
CA ASN A 48 11.23 10.09 12.60
C ASN A 48 9.77 9.81 12.97
N ARG A 49 8.84 10.68 12.58
CA ARG A 49 7.42 10.54 12.88
C ARG A 49 6.81 9.26 12.31
N LEU A 50 7.18 8.91 11.08
CA LEU A 50 6.70 7.71 10.42
C LEU A 50 7.44 6.47 10.94
N LYS A 51 8.76 6.57 11.16
CA LYS A 51 9.59 5.49 11.73
C LYS A 51 9.11 5.07 13.13
N ARG A 52 8.80 6.03 14.02
CA ARG A 52 8.27 5.77 15.38
C ARG A 52 6.94 5.02 15.33
N ARG A 53 5.98 5.51 14.54
CA ARG A 53 4.63 4.92 14.41
C ARG A 53 4.62 3.53 13.78
N LEU A 54 5.58 3.24 12.91
CA LEU A 54 5.67 1.93 12.26
C LEU A 54 6.57 0.95 13.00
N GLY A 55 7.46 1.41 13.88
CA GLY A 55 8.48 0.57 14.53
C GLY A 55 9.43 -0.11 13.53
N LYS A 56 9.59 0.45 12.32
CA LYS A 56 10.38 -0.11 11.22
C LYS A 56 11.23 0.97 10.58
N ARG A 57 12.44 0.60 10.15
CA ARG A 57 13.28 1.45 9.29
C ARG A 57 12.64 1.60 7.91
N LEU A 58 12.82 2.76 7.29
CA LEU A 58 12.28 3.08 5.97
C LEU A 58 13.41 2.99 4.95
N ILE A 59 13.34 2.06 4.00
CA ILE A 59 14.45 1.79 3.08
C ILE A 59 14.03 2.04 1.64
N GLU A 60 14.86 2.73 0.87
CA GLU A 60 14.62 2.92 -0.55
C GLU A 60 14.74 1.60 -1.33
N PRO A 61 13.85 1.35 -2.32
CA PRO A 61 14.05 0.24 -3.22
C PRO A 61 15.41 0.31 -3.94
N PRO A 62 16.16 -0.80 -4.01
CA PRO A 62 17.50 -0.83 -4.58
C PRO A 62 17.48 -0.39 -6.04
N VAL A 63 18.42 0.49 -6.41
CA VAL A 63 18.56 1.01 -7.78
C VAL A 63 19.96 0.74 -8.30
N THR A 64 20.03 0.30 -9.55
CA THR A 64 21.29 0.27 -10.29
C THR A 64 21.71 1.71 -10.61
N LEU A 65 22.65 2.24 -9.83
CA LEU A 65 23.12 3.64 -9.94
C LEU A 65 23.88 3.93 -11.23
N ASN A 66 24.57 2.93 -11.81
CA ASN A 66 25.31 3.09 -13.05
C ASN A 66 24.54 2.45 -14.23
N PRO A 67 23.98 3.23 -15.18
CA PRO A 67 23.24 2.70 -16.33
C PRO A 67 24.06 1.77 -17.24
N TRP A 68 25.39 1.84 -17.17
CA TRP A 68 26.33 1.03 -17.95
C TRP A 68 26.70 -0.28 -17.26
N GLN A 69 26.40 -0.42 -15.96
CA GLN A 69 26.64 -1.63 -15.20
C GLN A 69 25.60 -2.70 -15.61
N LYS A 70 26.09 -3.82 -16.16
CA LYS A 70 25.22 -4.93 -16.64
C LYS A 70 24.49 -5.67 -15.50
N LYS A 71 25.05 -5.67 -14.29
CA LYS A 71 24.49 -6.27 -13.07
C LYS A 71 24.75 -5.33 -11.90
N GLY A 72 23.71 -4.67 -11.41
CA GLY A 72 23.73 -3.89 -10.18
C GLY A 72 22.55 -4.27 -9.29
N PRO A 73 22.40 -3.62 -8.12
CA PRO A 73 21.29 -3.86 -7.21
C PRO A 73 19.97 -3.69 -7.95
N SER A 74 19.09 -4.69 -7.82
CA SER A 74 17.80 -4.73 -8.50
C SER A 74 16.76 -5.39 -7.62
N ILE A 75 15.51 -5.05 -7.90
CA ILE A 75 14.36 -5.65 -7.22
C ILE A 75 14.05 -6.96 -7.92
N PRO A 76 13.94 -8.09 -7.19
CA PRO A 76 13.60 -9.36 -7.81
C PRO A 76 12.14 -9.36 -8.25
N TYR A 77 11.93 -9.78 -9.48
CA TYR A 77 10.61 -10.04 -10.04
C TYR A 77 10.60 -11.47 -10.58
N PHE A 78 9.58 -12.22 -10.20
CA PHE A 78 9.42 -13.60 -10.59
C PHE A 78 8.48 -13.72 -11.79
N ARG A 79 8.83 -14.53 -12.79
CA ARG A 79 7.99 -14.69 -13.98
C ARG A 79 6.66 -15.34 -13.62
N PHE A 80 5.58 -14.61 -13.81
CA PHE A 80 4.25 -15.04 -13.41
C PHE A 80 3.19 -14.44 -14.33
N PRO A 81 2.18 -15.21 -14.77
CA PRO A 81 1.95 -16.63 -14.53
C PRO A 81 3.00 -17.50 -15.20
N ARG A 82 3.09 -18.75 -14.75
CA ARG A 82 3.99 -19.73 -15.34
C ARG A 82 3.35 -20.42 -16.52
N TRP A 83 2.03 -20.40 -16.67
CA TRP A 83 1.39 -20.85 -17.89
C TRP A 83 1.41 -19.79 -18.98
N PHE A 84 1.84 -20.22 -20.17
CA PHE A 84 1.83 -19.44 -21.39
C PHE A 84 1.12 -20.21 -22.51
N PHE A 85 0.74 -19.52 -23.59
CA PHE A 85 0.26 -20.15 -24.82
C PHE A 85 0.88 -19.52 -26.07
N CYS A 86 1.04 -20.31 -27.13
CA CYS A 86 1.49 -19.79 -28.43
C CYS A 86 0.31 -19.17 -29.19
N SER A 87 0.45 -17.92 -29.65
CA SER A 87 -0.58 -17.26 -30.47
C SER A 87 -0.81 -17.92 -31.83
N SER A 88 0.15 -18.73 -32.32
CA SER A 88 0.05 -19.49 -33.59
C SER A 88 -0.61 -20.85 -33.40
N CYS A 89 0.11 -21.80 -32.78
CA CYS A 89 -0.35 -23.19 -32.66
C CYS A 89 -1.31 -23.42 -31.48
N ARG A 90 -1.55 -22.40 -30.64
CA ARG A 90 -2.41 -22.46 -29.45
C ARG A 90 -1.97 -23.43 -28.35
N GLN A 91 -0.83 -24.12 -28.50
CA GLN A 91 -0.28 -24.99 -27.47
C GLN A 91 0.10 -24.18 -26.25
N MET A 92 -0.22 -24.71 -25.07
CA MET A 92 0.16 -24.15 -23.78
C MET A 92 1.48 -24.76 -23.32
N LYS A 93 2.29 -23.95 -22.64
CA LYS A 93 3.52 -24.39 -21.98
C LYS A 93 3.53 -23.87 -20.56
N TYR A 94 3.79 -24.76 -19.61
CA TYR A 94 4.15 -24.37 -18.25
C TYR A 94 5.65 -24.08 -18.19
N TRP A 95 6.01 -22.88 -17.78
CA TRP A 95 7.38 -22.39 -17.70
C TRP A 95 7.99 -22.74 -16.34
N ARG A 96 8.96 -23.66 -16.36
CA ARG A 96 9.65 -24.13 -15.17
C ARG A 96 10.74 -23.13 -14.75
N TRP A 97 11.19 -23.19 -13.50
CA TRP A 97 12.34 -22.37 -13.07
C TRP A 97 13.58 -22.66 -13.91
N ALA A 98 13.81 -23.93 -14.26
CA ALA A 98 14.88 -24.36 -15.15
C ALA A 98 14.74 -23.89 -16.61
N ASP A 99 13.55 -23.42 -17.02
CA ASP A 99 13.38 -22.83 -18.35
C ASP A 99 13.82 -21.35 -18.39
N GLU A 100 13.94 -20.68 -17.23
CA GLU A 100 14.24 -19.25 -17.15
C GLU A 100 15.68 -18.95 -17.60
N ARG A 101 15.85 -17.84 -18.32
CA ARG A 101 17.15 -17.35 -18.81
C ARG A 101 17.22 -15.84 -18.63
N ASP A 102 18.41 -15.32 -18.28
CA ASP A 102 18.65 -13.89 -17.98
C ASP A 102 18.09 -12.91 -19.04
N SER A 103 18.00 -13.30 -20.31
CA SER A 103 17.59 -12.41 -21.41
C SER A 103 16.55 -13.00 -22.38
N GLY A 104 15.94 -14.14 -22.05
CA GLY A 104 15.03 -14.86 -22.96
C GLY A 104 13.56 -14.58 -22.68
N HIS A 105 12.81 -14.23 -23.73
CA HIS A 105 11.34 -14.39 -23.69
C HIS A 105 10.99 -15.88 -23.75
N PRO A 106 9.91 -16.32 -23.08
CA PRO A 106 9.36 -17.64 -23.31
C PRO A 106 9.03 -17.87 -24.79
N GLN A 107 9.65 -18.86 -25.43
CA GLN A 107 9.46 -19.16 -26.86
C GLN A 107 8.76 -20.49 -27.08
N CYS A 108 7.96 -20.56 -28.13
CA CYS A 108 7.31 -21.79 -28.56
C CYS A 108 8.35 -22.79 -29.07
N THR A 109 8.27 -24.03 -28.58
CA THR A 109 9.14 -25.14 -28.99
C THR A 109 8.68 -25.83 -30.27
N ASN A 110 7.48 -25.51 -30.77
CA ASN A 110 6.97 -26.09 -32.01
C ASN A 110 7.75 -25.53 -33.22
N PRO A 111 8.39 -26.37 -34.05
CA PRO A 111 9.20 -25.92 -35.18
C PRO A 111 8.42 -25.02 -36.17
N SER A 112 7.14 -25.33 -36.40
CA SER A 112 6.25 -24.56 -37.28
C SER A 112 6.04 -23.12 -36.83
N CYS A 113 6.27 -22.84 -35.54
CA CYS A 113 6.05 -21.52 -34.95
C CYS A 113 7.30 -20.63 -34.98
N ARG A 114 8.42 -21.08 -35.56
CA ARG A 114 9.65 -20.29 -35.74
C ARG A 114 10.08 -19.54 -34.47
N LYS A 115 10.09 -20.22 -33.31
CA LYS A 115 10.43 -19.65 -31.98
C LYS A 115 9.59 -18.41 -31.59
N ARG A 116 8.33 -18.35 -32.02
CA ARG A 116 7.41 -17.26 -31.63
C ARG A 116 7.32 -17.11 -30.11
N THR A 117 7.36 -15.87 -29.64
CA THR A 117 7.15 -15.52 -28.22
C THR A 117 5.79 -16.02 -27.74
N LEU A 118 5.79 -16.68 -26.59
CA LEU A 118 4.59 -17.16 -25.93
C LEU A 118 3.93 -16.02 -25.17
N VAL A 119 2.59 -16.06 -25.13
CA VAL A 119 1.77 -15.08 -24.43
C VAL A 119 1.43 -15.62 -23.04
N PRO A 120 1.66 -14.86 -21.95
CA PRO A 120 1.28 -15.29 -20.60
C PRO A 120 -0.23 -15.50 -20.50
N MET A 121 -0.65 -16.50 -19.73
CA MET A 121 -2.07 -16.70 -19.47
C MET A 121 -2.64 -15.46 -18.75
N ARG A 122 -3.86 -15.07 -19.12
CA ARG A 122 -4.52 -13.88 -18.54
C ARG A 122 -5.29 -14.15 -17.25
N PHE A 123 -5.37 -15.41 -16.83
CA PHE A 123 -6.12 -15.83 -15.65
C PHE A 123 -5.19 -16.48 -14.64
N VAL A 124 -5.38 -16.10 -13.39
CA VAL A 124 -4.60 -16.52 -12.23
C VAL A 124 -5.57 -16.87 -11.10
N MET A 125 -5.15 -17.67 -10.14
CA MET A 125 -5.93 -17.92 -8.93
C MET A 125 -5.35 -17.15 -7.75
N ALA A 126 -6.22 -16.56 -6.93
CA ALA A 126 -5.83 -15.88 -5.70
C ALA A 126 -6.83 -16.21 -4.58
N CYS A 127 -6.46 -16.02 -3.32
CA CYS A 127 -7.35 -16.17 -2.17
C CYS A 127 -7.41 -14.89 -1.32
N GLU A 128 -8.38 -14.82 -0.39
CA GLU A 128 -8.59 -13.66 0.48
C GLU A 128 -7.44 -13.45 1.50
N ASN A 129 -6.63 -14.48 1.77
CA ASN A 129 -5.42 -14.38 2.58
C ASN A 129 -4.17 -13.97 1.74
N GLY A 130 -4.37 -13.51 0.50
CA GLY A 130 -3.31 -12.91 -0.33
C GLY A 130 -2.42 -13.84 -1.14
N HIS A 131 -2.57 -15.17 -1.01
CA HIS A 131 -1.84 -16.13 -1.84
C HIS A 131 -2.23 -16.01 -3.31
N LEU A 132 -1.28 -16.27 -4.19
CA LEU A 132 -1.39 -16.15 -5.63
C LEU A 132 -0.75 -17.38 -6.30
N ASP A 133 -1.44 -18.01 -7.24
CA ASP A 133 -0.91 -19.14 -8.02
C ASP A 133 -1.48 -19.13 -9.45
N ASP A 134 -0.92 -19.96 -10.30
CA ASP A 134 -1.47 -20.27 -11.60
C ASP A 134 -2.78 -21.06 -11.48
N VAL A 135 -3.74 -20.81 -12.38
CA VAL A 135 -4.92 -21.69 -12.49
C VAL A 135 -4.45 -23.11 -12.83
N PRO A 136 -4.90 -24.17 -12.13
CA PRO A 136 -4.54 -25.55 -12.44
C PRO A 136 -5.30 -26.04 -13.67
N TRP A 137 -4.84 -25.62 -14.86
CA TRP A 137 -5.51 -25.88 -16.13
C TRP A 137 -5.67 -27.36 -16.44
N ASP A 138 -4.75 -28.20 -15.96
CA ASP A 138 -4.84 -29.66 -16.06
C ASP A 138 -6.03 -30.19 -15.26
N ARG A 139 -6.29 -29.70 -14.05
CA ARG A 139 -7.49 -30.07 -13.29
C ARG A 139 -8.75 -29.49 -13.91
N TRP A 140 -8.71 -28.22 -14.31
CA TRP A 140 -9.86 -27.54 -14.92
C TRP A 140 -10.41 -28.31 -16.12
N VAL A 141 -9.56 -28.72 -17.07
CA VAL A 141 -10.01 -29.36 -18.31
C VAL A 141 -10.55 -30.78 -18.11
N HIS A 142 -10.19 -31.45 -17.00
CA HIS A 142 -10.56 -32.84 -16.73
C HIS A 142 -11.69 -32.99 -15.69
N ALA A 143 -12.16 -31.89 -15.11
CA ALA A 143 -13.13 -31.89 -14.02
C ALA A 143 -14.48 -32.51 -14.38
N ASP A 144 -15.05 -32.16 -15.53
CA ASP A 144 -16.41 -32.60 -15.93
C ASP A 144 -16.51 -34.12 -16.18
N LYS A 145 -15.37 -34.84 -16.20
CA LYS A 145 -15.32 -36.29 -16.46
C LYS A 145 -14.51 -37.07 -15.43
N ASN A 146 -14.02 -36.42 -14.36
CA ASN A 146 -13.05 -36.99 -13.40
C ASN A 146 -11.92 -37.79 -14.09
N ILE A 147 -11.48 -37.35 -15.27
CA ILE A 147 -10.54 -38.13 -16.09
C ILE A 147 -9.15 -38.14 -15.45
N ALA A 148 -8.78 -37.05 -14.77
CA ALA A 148 -7.50 -36.91 -14.10
C ALA A 148 -7.40 -37.84 -12.87
N ASP A 149 -8.43 -37.90 -12.04
CA ASP A 149 -8.42 -38.70 -10.80
C ASP A 149 -8.64 -40.20 -11.07
N ALA A 150 -9.32 -40.54 -12.17
CA ALA A 150 -9.46 -41.92 -12.63
C ALA A 150 -8.22 -42.48 -13.36
N GLY A 151 -7.10 -41.73 -13.44
CA GLY A 151 -5.87 -42.18 -14.10
C GLY A 151 -5.97 -42.30 -15.63
N ARG A 152 -7.04 -41.80 -16.27
CA ARG A 152 -7.34 -42.01 -17.69
C ARG A 152 -6.61 -41.06 -18.65
N CYS A 153 -5.67 -40.25 -18.16
CA CYS A 153 -4.87 -39.35 -18.98
C CYS A 153 -3.45 -39.20 -18.43
N GLU A 154 -2.52 -39.99 -18.96
CA GLU A 154 -1.10 -40.01 -18.56
C GLU A 154 -0.41 -38.67 -18.83
N GLU A 155 -0.80 -37.95 -19.89
CA GLU A 155 -0.16 -36.71 -20.33
C GLU A 155 -1.04 -35.47 -20.10
N ARG A 156 -1.57 -35.31 -18.88
CA ARG A 156 -2.54 -34.25 -18.53
C ARG A 156 -2.07 -32.81 -18.73
N TRP A 157 -0.78 -32.59 -18.98
CA TRP A 157 -0.15 -31.28 -19.16
C TRP A 157 -0.07 -30.82 -20.62
N LYS A 158 -0.38 -31.68 -21.60
CA LYS A 158 -0.37 -31.33 -23.04
C LYS A 158 -1.64 -30.55 -23.41
N LEU A 159 -1.68 -29.27 -23.05
CA LEU A 159 -2.87 -28.43 -23.18
C LEU A 159 -2.79 -27.46 -24.38
N SER A 160 -3.95 -27.02 -24.86
CA SER A 160 -4.09 -25.96 -25.86
C SER A 160 -5.19 -24.96 -25.45
N PHE A 161 -4.94 -23.66 -25.63
CA PHE A 161 -5.90 -22.59 -25.38
C PHE A 161 -6.54 -22.12 -26.69
N LYS A 162 -7.81 -22.47 -26.91
CA LYS A 162 -8.52 -22.23 -28.18
C LYS A 162 -9.70 -21.28 -28.00
N ALA A 163 -9.93 -20.45 -29.01
CA ALA A 163 -11.15 -19.67 -29.16
C ALA A 163 -12.06 -20.33 -30.21
N GLN A 164 -13.36 -20.40 -29.93
CA GLN A 164 -14.37 -20.86 -30.86
C GLN A 164 -14.59 -19.80 -31.94
N ARG A 165 -14.56 -20.22 -33.22
CA ARG A 165 -14.83 -19.33 -34.35
C ARG A 165 -16.28 -18.84 -34.31
N GLY A 166 -16.51 -17.56 -34.57
CA GLY A 166 -17.85 -16.95 -34.64
C GLY A 166 -18.54 -16.68 -33.29
N ALA A 167 -17.98 -17.15 -32.17
CA ALA A 167 -18.42 -16.76 -30.84
C ALA A 167 -17.55 -15.58 -30.38
N GLY A 168 -18.13 -14.41 -30.13
CA GLY A 168 -17.41 -13.19 -29.72
C GLY A 168 -16.56 -13.37 -28.45
N GLY A 169 -15.89 -12.32 -27.97
CA GLY A 169 -14.85 -12.37 -26.91
C GLY A 169 -15.26 -12.85 -25.50
N SER A 170 -16.44 -13.45 -25.31
CA SER A 170 -16.93 -13.97 -24.03
C SER A 170 -16.13 -15.17 -23.53
N LEU A 171 -16.16 -15.43 -22.22
CA LEU A 171 -15.52 -16.60 -21.61
C LEU A 171 -16.07 -17.94 -22.14
N ARG A 172 -17.33 -17.98 -22.59
CA ARG A 172 -17.96 -19.16 -23.21
C ARG A 172 -17.30 -19.55 -24.53
N SER A 173 -16.76 -18.59 -25.27
CA SER A 173 -16.05 -18.84 -26.54
C SER A 173 -14.66 -19.45 -26.35
N LEU A 174 -14.10 -19.32 -25.15
CA LEU A 174 -12.74 -19.74 -24.83
C LEU A 174 -12.76 -21.11 -24.18
N ARG A 175 -11.80 -21.96 -24.56
CA ARG A 175 -11.68 -23.32 -24.02
C ARG A 175 -10.24 -23.77 -23.87
N ILE A 176 -10.05 -24.65 -22.91
CA ILE A 176 -8.83 -25.45 -22.76
C ILE A 176 -9.11 -26.83 -23.35
N VAL A 177 -8.15 -27.37 -24.09
CA VAL A 177 -8.23 -28.70 -24.70
C VAL A 177 -7.00 -29.49 -24.31
N CYS A 178 -7.19 -30.69 -23.76
CA CYS A 178 -6.13 -31.67 -23.61
C CYS A 178 -5.87 -32.35 -24.97
N ASN A 179 -4.64 -32.24 -25.47
CA ASN A 179 -4.28 -32.81 -26.76
C ASN A 179 -4.14 -34.34 -26.71
N SER A 180 -3.95 -34.93 -25.52
CA SER A 180 -3.78 -36.38 -25.32
C SER A 180 -5.12 -37.10 -25.23
N CYS A 181 -5.98 -36.79 -24.24
CA CYS A 181 -7.28 -37.46 -24.06
C CYS A 181 -8.46 -36.76 -24.75
N LYS A 182 -8.23 -35.63 -25.44
CA LYS A 182 -9.24 -34.80 -26.13
C LYS A 182 -10.32 -34.17 -25.23
N SER A 183 -10.19 -34.27 -23.91
CA SER A 183 -11.04 -33.53 -22.97
C SER A 183 -10.93 -32.04 -23.24
N GLN A 184 -12.07 -31.35 -23.16
CA GLN A 184 -12.12 -29.91 -23.34
C GLN A 184 -13.14 -29.30 -22.40
N ARG A 185 -12.84 -28.10 -21.91
CA ARG A 185 -13.74 -27.35 -21.04
C ARG A 185 -13.68 -25.87 -21.38
N SER A 186 -14.86 -25.24 -21.42
CA SER A 186 -14.94 -23.79 -21.62
C SER A 186 -14.41 -23.02 -20.41
N LEU A 187 -14.17 -21.72 -20.54
CA LEU A 187 -13.87 -20.84 -19.40
C LEU A 187 -15.13 -20.24 -18.77
N ALA A 188 -16.32 -20.65 -19.21
CA ALA A 188 -17.58 -20.18 -18.64
C ALA A 188 -17.65 -20.56 -17.15
N GLY A 189 -18.08 -19.61 -16.32
CA GLY A 189 -18.23 -19.84 -14.87
C GLY A 189 -16.91 -19.94 -14.10
N MET A 190 -15.74 -19.93 -14.74
CA MET A 190 -14.43 -20.10 -14.09
C MET A 190 -14.16 -19.05 -13.00
N MET A 191 -14.65 -17.82 -13.19
CA MET A 191 -14.47 -16.71 -12.23
C MET A 191 -15.51 -16.72 -11.10
N GLY A 192 -16.39 -17.73 -11.05
CA GLY A 192 -17.35 -17.90 -9.95
C GLY A 192 -16.65 -18.24 -8.64
N LYS A 193 -17.24 -17.80 -7.51
CA LYS A 193 -16.65 -17.99 -6.17
C LYS A 193 -16.29 -19.45 -5.87
N GLU A 194 -17.20 -20.38 -6.17
CA GLU A 194 -17.02 -21.81 -5.88
C GLU A 194 -16.34 -22.62 -7.00
N ALA A 195 -15.99 -22.00 -8.13
CA ALA A 195 -15.62 -22.73 -9.36
C ALA A 195 -14.38 -23.62 -9.19
N LEU A 196 -13.39 -23.18 -8.41
CA LEU A 196 -12.19 -23.96 -8.12
C LEU A 196 -12.45 -25.06 -7.08
N ARG A 197 -13.29 -24.80 -6.07
CA ARG A 197 -13.63 -25.80 -5.06
C ARG A 197 -14.41 -26.97 -5.63
N GLN A 198 -15.33 -26.70 -6.56
CA GLN A 198 -16.09 -27.72 -7.29
C GLN A 198 -15.19 -28.71 -8.06
N ILE A 199 -13.93 -28.35 -8.31
CA ILE A 199 -12.95 -29.20 -8.99
C ILE A 199 -11.81 -29.66 -8.06
N GLY A 200 -12.05 -29.62 -6.74
CA GLY A 200 -11.09 -30.08 -5.72
C GLY A 200 -9.81 -29.24 -5.66
N VAL A 201 -9.87 -27.96 -6.03
CA VAL A 201 -8.73 -27.04 -5.95
C VAL A 201 -8.86 -26.19 -4.68
N THR A 202 -7.86 -26.30 -3.82
CA THR A 202 -7.70 -25.52 -2.60
C THR A 202 -6.51 -24.56 -2.70
N CYS A 203 -6.49 -23.54 -1.85
CA CYS A 203 -5.35 -22.64 -1.73
C CYS A 203 -4.15 -23.37 -1.08
N ARG A 204 -2.95 -23.20 -1.63
CA ARG A 204 -1.71 -23.84 -1.15
C ARG A 204 -0.96 -23.07 -0.07
N GLY A 205 -1.42 -21.87 0.27
CA GLY A 205 -0.75 -21.05 1.28
C GLY A 205 0.62 -20.51 0.88
N THR A 206 0.87 -20.29 -0.42
CA THR A 206 2.18 -19.84 -0.93
C THR A 206 2.05 -18.76 -1.99
N GLN A 207 3.11 -17.96 -2.17
CA GLN A 207 3.29 -17.05 -3.28
C GLN A 207 4.00 -17.73 -4.47
N PRO A 208 3.88 -17.21 -5.72
CA PRO A 208 4.43 -17.88 -6.90
C PRO A 208 5.96 -18.09 -6.90
N TRP A 209 6.69 -17.23 -6.16
CA TRP A 209 8.15 -17.28 -6.04
C TRP A 209 8.63 -18.16 -4.89
N GLU A 210 7.75 -18.52 -3.95
CA GLU A 210 8.10 -19.40 -2.84
C GLU A 210 8.26 -20.85 -3.30
N ARG A 211 9.12 -21.60 -2.60
CA ARG A 211 9.29 -23.02 -2.85
C ARG A 211 8.04 -23.80 -2.41
N ARG A 212 7.67 -24.80 -3.21
CA ARG A 212 6.44 -25.59 -3.04
C ARG A 212 6.49 -26.62 -1.92
N ASP A 213 7.63 -26.77 -1.25
CA ASP A 213 7.80 -27.60 -0.06
C ASP A 213 7.21 -26.95 1.20
N LYS A 214 6.97 -25.63 1.18
CA LYS A 214 6.29 -24.89 2.25
C LYS A 214 4.77 -24.83 2.06
N ILE A 215 4.09 -25.97 1.93
CA ILE A 215 2.62 -25.95 1.86
C ILE A 215 2.07 -25.64 3.25
N ILE A 216 1.41 -24.48 3.37
CA ILE A 216 0.65 -24.11 4.56
C ILE A 216 -0.83 -24.32 4.25
N GLU A 217 -1.57 -24.99 5.15
CA GLU A 217 -3.01 -25.07 5.03
C GLU A 217 -3.65 -23.69 5.25
N CYS A 218 -3.97 -23.01 4.15
CA CYS A 218 -4.53 -21.66 4.19
C CYS A 218 -6.01 -21.62 4.61
N GLY A 219 -6.77 -22.68 4.33
CA GLY A 219 -8.23 -22.75 4.55
C GLY A 219 -9.09 -21.82 3.69
N ALA A 220 -8.53 -20.76 3.11
CA ALA A 220 -9.26 -19.80 2.28
C ALA A 220 -9.63 -20.35 0.90
N MET A 221 -10.80 -19.91 0.41
CA MET A 221 -11.31 -20.28 -0.90
C MET A 221 -10.59 -19.49 -2.02
N PRO A 222 -9.88 -20.18 -2.94
CA PRO A 222 -9.28 -19.51 -4.08
C PRO A 222 -10.32 -19.18 -5.15
N ARG A 223 -10.12 -18.06 -5.87
CA ARG A 223 -10.95 -17.59 -6.98
C ARG A 223 -10.09 -17.31 -8.20
N VAL A 224 -10.64 -17.54 -9.39
CA VAL A 224 -9.97 -17.13 -10.63
C VAL A 224 -10.26 -15.67 -10.92
N LEU A 225 -9.19 -14.90 -11.12
CA LEU A 225 -9.22 -13.49 -11.48
C LEU A 225 -8.49 -13.27 -12.80
N GLN A 226 -8.81 -12.17 -13.46
CA GLN A 226 -7.94 -11.68 -14.52
C GLN A 226 -6.68 -11.10 -13.90
N ARG A 227 -5.54 -11.35 -14.53
CA ARG A 227 -4.23 -10.93 -14.01
C ARG A 227 -4.07 -9.41 -13.88
N GLY A 228 -4.78 -8.64 -14.73
CA GLY A 228 -4.84 -7.18 -14.65
C GLY A 228 -6.06 -6.64 -13.89
N ALA A 229 -6.79 -7.47 -13.15
CA ALA A 229 -7.95 -7.00 -12.39
C ALA A 229 -7.51 -6.17 -11.17
N GLY A 230 -8.17 -5.04 -10.91
CA GLY A 230 -7.86 -4.18 -9.76
C GLY A 230 -7.98 -4.89 -8.42
N ASN A 231 -8.89 -5.87 -8.31
CA ASN A 231 -9.06 -6.67 -7.11
C ASN A 231 -8.03 -7.80 -6.94
N LEU A 232 -7.05 -7.93 -7.83
CA LEU A 232 -5.94 -8.86 -7.64
C LEU A 232 -4.90 -8.29 -6.68
N TYR A 233 -4.82 -6.97 -6.51
CA TYR A 233 -3.80 -6.32 -5.70
C TYR A 233 -4.29 -4.95 -5.20
N TYR A 234 -4.41 -4.82 -3.89
CA TYR A 234 -4.58 -3.54 -3.21
C TYR A 234 -3.35 -3.27 -2.35
N ALA A 235 -2.56 -2.26 -2.69
CA ALA A 235 -1.39 -1.86 -1.92
C ALA A 235 -1.84 -1.24 -0.58
N GLN A 236 -1.19 -1.64 0.51
CA GLN A 236 -1.34 -1.01 1.82
C GLN A 236 -0.17 -0.06 2.03
N VAL A 237 -0.37 1.18 1.60
CA VAL A 237 0.62 2.26 1.72
C VAL A 237 0.22 3.19 2.84
N VAL A 238 1.21 3.55 3.63
CA VAL A 238 1.10 4.62 4.61
C VAL A 238 2.00 5.78 4.18
N SER A 239 1.57 6.99 4.45
CA SER A 239 2.33 8.19 4.13
C SER A 239 2.37 9.13 5.32
N ALA A 240 3.39 9.98 5.33
CA ALA A 240 3.46 11.15 6.19
C ALA A 240 4.21 12.27 5.46
N LEU A 241 3.74 13.49 5.66
CA LEU A 241 4.44 14.70 5.27
C LEU A 241 5.63 14.94 6.22
N ASP A 242 6.74 15.37 5.65
CA ASP A 242 7.92 15.84 6.37
C ASP A 242 7.73 17.32 6.71
N ILE A 243 6.95 17.55 7.77
CA ILE A 243 6.62 18.86 8.31
C ILE A 243 7.30 19.03 9.67
N PRO A 244 7.74 20.25 10.03
CA PRO A 244 8.32 20.51 11.34
C PRO A 244 7.36 20.09 12.47
N GLU A 245 7.84 19.28 13.40
CA GLU A 245 7.15 19.04 14.67
C GLU A 245 7.46 20.19 15.65
N GLU A 246 6.54 20.51 16.57
CA GLU A 246 6.78 21.55 17.60
C GLU A 246 8.04 21.26 18.46
N SER A 247 8.53 20.02 18.46
CA SER A 247 9.72 19.56 19.20
C SER A 247 11.06 19.73 18.47
N ASP A 248 11.08 20.10 17.19
CA ASP A 248 12.20 19.77 16.30
C ASP A 248 13.33 20.82 16.17
N ASP A 249 13.29 21.97 16.86
CA ASP A 249 14.35 23.00 16.64
C ASP A 249 14.89 23.72 17.89
N SER A 250 14.35 23.44 19.09
CA SER A 250 14.93 23.95 20.37
C SER A 250 14.57 23.09 21.59
N GLY A 251 13.43 22.39 21.52
CA GLY A 251 12.97 21.46 22.56
C GLY A 251 13.94 20.30 22.75
N SER A 252 14.46 19.68 21.69
CA SER A 252 15.26 18.45 21.83
C SER A 252 16.58 18.61 22.61
N GLN A 253 17.26 19.76 22.51
CA GLN A 253 18.51 20.00 23.22
C GLN A 253 18.25 20.39 24.68
N ILE A 254 17.31 21.31 24.92
CA ILE A 254 16.90 21.70 26.28
C ILE A 254 16.31 20.48 27.02
N GLU A 255 15.48 19.67 26.36
CA GLU A 255 14.95 18.43 26.93
C GLU A 255 16.04 17.39 27.20
N ALA A 256 17.09 17.30 26.38
CA ALA A 256 18.23 16.44 26.66
C ALA A 256 19.02 16.92 27.90
N GLU A 257 19.21 18.23 28.04
CA GLU A 257 19.83 18.85 29.22
C GLU A 257 18.97 18.69 30.48
N ILE A 258 17.65 18.79 30.36
CA ILE A 258 16.69 18.46 31.42
C ILE A 258 16.83 17.00 31.84
N ARG A 259 16.80 16.05 30.88
CA ARG A 259 16.94 14.61 31.16
C ARG A 259 18.28 14.26 31.80
N ALA A 260 19.35 14.98 31.46
CA ALA A 260 20.68 14.78 32.02
C ALA A 260 20.86 15.38 33.43
N HIS A 261 19.90 16.18 33.92
CA HIS A 261 20.02 16.84 35.21
C HIS A 261 19.88 15.84 36.39
N PRO A 262 20.75 15.88 37.42
CA PRO A 262 20.77 14.89 38.51
C PRO A 262 19.44 14.75 39.27
N GLN A 263 18.66 15.82 39.32
CA GLN A 263 17.38 15.87 40.03
C GLN A 263 16.17 15.52 39.16
N PHE A 264 16.38 15.23 37.88
CA PHE A 264 15.30 14.82 36.98
C PHE A 264 14.76 13.45 37.36
N ALA A 265 15.61 12.48 37.71
CA ALA A 265 15.18 11.16 38.17
C ALA A 265 14.30 11.22 39.42
N GLU A 266 14.66 12.07 40.39
CA GLU A 266 13.86 12.29 41.61
C GLU A 266 12.51 12.95 41.30
N LEU A 267 12.47 13.86 40.32
CA LEU A 267 11.23 14.47 39.85
C LEU A 267 10.28 13.45 39.21
N ILE A 268 10.80 12.52 38.40
CA ILE A 268 10.03 11.44 37.79
C ILE A 268 9.42 10.53 38.86
N GLU A 269 10.23 10.06 39.82
CA GLU A 269 9.79 9.15 40.88
C GLU A 269 8.68 9.77 41.77
N GLN A 270 8.80 11.06 42.07
CA GLN A 270 7.78 11.79 42.82
C GLN A 270 6.47 11.93 42.03
N MET A 271 6.57 12.26 40.75
CA MET A 271 5.40 12.36 39.87
C MET A 271 4.73 11.01 39.58
N ALA A 272 5.48 9.90 39.59
CA ALA A 272 4.90 8.56 39.47
C ALA A 272 4.10 8.16 40.73
N SER A 273 4.47 8.72 41.87
CA SER A 273 3.86 8.46 43.18
C SER A 273 2.65 9.36 43.47
N SER A 274 2.40 10.40 42.66
CA SER A 274 1.31 11.36 42.84
C SER A 274 0.23 11.19 41.75
N SER A 275 -1.05 11.12 42.16
CA SER A 275 -2.18 10.83 41.25
C SER A 275 -2.92 12.10 40.75
N GLY A 276 -2.30 13.27 40.85
CA GLY A 276 -2.94 14.57 40.61
C GLY A 276 -2.40 15.32 39.41
N ASP A 277 -3.28 15.98 38.63
CA ASP A 277 -2.92 16.82 37.48
C ASP A 277 -2.19 18.13 37.86
N VAL A 278 -2.13 18.47 39.15
CA VAL A 278 -1.52 19.70 39.66
C VAL A 278 -0.19 19.37 40.34
N PRO A 279 0.94 19.99 39.95
CA PRO A 279 2.22 19.67 40.54
C PRO A 279 2.28 19.96 42.04
N THR A 280 2.73 18.98 42.83
CA THR A 280 2.89 19.13 44.29
C THR A 280 3.97 20.18 44.63
N ALA A 281 3.96 20.69 45.86
CA ALA A 281 4.97 21.68 46.29
C ALA A 281 6.42 21.16 46.15
N LEU A 282 6.61 19.85 46.30
CA LEU A 282 7.91 19.19 46.13
C LEU A 282 8.30 19.07 44.64
N GLU A 283 7.37 18.70 43.77
CA GLU A 283 7.58 18.66 42.31
C GLU A 283 7.92 20.05 41.75
N GLN A 284 7.22 21.09 42.21
CA GLN A 284 7.54 22.47 41.81
C GLN A 284 8.93 22.90 42.30
N TYR A 285 9.35 22.46 43.48
CA TYR A 285 10.68 22.77 44.00
C TYR A 285 11.79 22.07 43.20
N LEU A 286 11.62 20.79 42.87
CA LEU A 286 12.56 20.03 42.04
C LEU A 286 12.63 20.59 40.62
N ALA A 287 11.50 20.92 40.01
CA ALA A 287 11.44 21.55 38.69
C ALA A 287 12.13 22.93 38.66
N LYS A 288 11.96 23.76 39.71
CA LYS A 288 12.65 25.06 39.83
C LYS A 288 14.17 24.93 39.91
N LYS A 289 14.70 23.86 40.48
CA LYS A 289 16.15 23.63 40.49
C LYS A 289 16.68 23.26 39.12
N ILE A 290 15.95 22.44 38.35
CA ILE A 290 16.29 22.12 36.96
C ILE A 290 16.26 23.39 36.10
N VAL A 291 15.23 24.24 36.27
CA VAL A 291 15.12 25.56 35.63
C VAL A 291 16.36 26.43 35.92
N GLY A 292 16.80 26.49 37.17
CA GLY A 292 17.97 27.29 37.58
C GLY A 292 19.29 26.85 36.93
N THR A 293 19.41 25.57 36.56
CA THR A 293 20.62 25.00 35.93
C THR A 293 20.57 25.04 34.41
N VAL A 294 19.42 24.71 33.82
CA VAL A 294 19.25 24.55 32.36
C VAL A 294 18.82 25.87 31.68
N GLY A 295 18.24 26.82 32.43
CA GLY A 295 17.82 28.11 31.89
C GLY A 295 16.56 28.03 31.03
N CYS A 296 15.64 27.12 31.34
CA CYS A 296 14.36 26.93 30.64
C CYS A 296 13.15 27.34 31.51
N ASP A 297 11.94 27.31 30.95
CA ASP A 297 10.72 27.54 31.72
C ASP A 297 10.30 26.29 32.51
N ILE A 298 9.58 26.50 33.62
CA ILE A 298 9.14 25.42 34.51
C ILE A 298 8.15 24.47 33.82
N ASP A 299 7.32 24.98 32.92
CA ASP A 299 6.31 24.18 32.22
C ASP A 299 6.98 23.18 31.27
N THR A 300 8.09 23.54 30.64
CA THR A 300 8.91 22.66 29.81
C THR A 300 9.52 21.52 30.63
N VAL A 301 10.02 21.78 31.84
CA VAL A 301 10.53 20.72 32.74
C VAL A 301 9.41 19.76 33.16
N ILE A 302 8.26 20.30 33.59
CA ILE A 302 7.10 19.49 34.01
C ILE A 302 6.54 18.68 32.84
N ARG A 303 6.45 19.26 31.64
CA ARG A 303 6.02 18.55 30.42
C ARG A 303 6.97 17.41 30.05
N THR A 304 8.27 17.65 30.10
CA THR A 304 9.30 16.62 29.83
C THR A 304 9.20 15.48 30.83
N ALA A 305 9.01 15.80 32.11
CA ALA A 305 8.85 14.81 33.18
C ALA A 305 7.56 13.98 33.03
N ARG A 306 6.44 14.62 32.67
CA ARG A 306 5.17 13.93 32.40
C ARG A 306 5.23 13.01 31.18
N ALA A 307 5.89 13.46 30.11
CA ALA A 307 6.09 12.63 28.93
C ALA A 307 6.88 11.35 29.26
N GLU A 308 7.90 11.45 30.12
CA GLU A 308 8.69 10.31 30.58
C GLU A 308 7.90 9.38 31.52
N ASN A 309 7.07 9.93 32.42
CA ASN A 309 6.19 9.12 33.28
C ASN A 309 5.03 8.45 32.54
N SER A 310 4.52 9.09 31.47
CA SER A 310 3.53 8.47 30.58
C SER A 310 4.11 7.34 29.73
N ALA A 311 5.43 7.15 29.73
CA ALA A 311 6.10 6.07 29.00
C ALA A 311 5.90 4.67 29.63
N GLU A 312 5.24 4.55 30.80
CA GLU A 312 4.70 3.28 31.31
C GLU A 312 3.29 2.98 30.76
N SER A 313 3.15 3.10 29.44
CA SER A 313 2.38 2.15 28.65
C SER A 313 3.09 2.06 27.32
N ILE A 314 3.89 1.01 27.13
CA ILE A 314 4.36 0.63 25.79
C ILE A 314 3.13 0.08 25.08
N GLU A 315 2.21 0.97 24.69
CA GLU A 315 1.32 0.66 23.60
C GLU A 315 2.23 0.38 22.40
N LEU A 316 2.08 -0.82 21.84
CA LEU A 316 2.77 -1.20 20.61
C LEU A 316 2.58 -0.05 19.61
N PRO A 317 3.63 0.41 18.90
CA PRO A 317 3.50 1.48 17.93
C PRO A 317 2.43 1.09 16.91
N THR A 318 1.26 1.72 17.03
CA THR A 318 0.13 1.51 16.14
C THR A 318 0.05 2.71 15.23
N TYR A 319 0.20 2.46 13.92
CA TYR A 319 0.01 3.51 12.93
C TYR A 319 -1.48 3.82 12.82
N SER A 320 -1.86 5.03 13.23
CA SER A 320 -3.18 5.63 13.00
C SER A 320 -3.07 6.67 11.89
N GLU A 321 -3.68 6.38 10.73
CA GLU A 321 -3.72 7.32 9.61
C GLU A 321 -4.42 8.63 10.01
N SER A 322 -5.48 8.54 10.81
CA SER A 322 -6.25 9.70 11.27
C SER A 322 -5.43 10.62 12.17
N GLU A 323 -4.57 10.08 13.03
CA GLU A 323 -3.66 10.90 13.86
C GLU A 323 -2.61 11.62 13.00
N VAL A 324 -1.99 10.90 12.06
CA VAL A 324 -1.00 11.50 11.14
C VAL A 324 -1.63 12.64 10.35
N MET A 325 -2.83 12.41 9.80
CA MET A 325 -3.59 13.42 9.06
C MET A 325 -3.99 14.61 9.95
N TYR A 326 -4.34 14.37 11.22
CA TYR A 326 -4.73 15.43 12.14
C TYR A 326 -3.54 16.32 12.54
N GLU A 327 -2.38 15.73 12.81
CA GLU A 327 -1.13 16.45 13.04
C GLU A 327 -0.74 17.28 11.81
N GLU A 328 -0.83 16.70 10.63
CA GLU A 328 -0.57 17.40 9.37
C GLU A 328 -1.53 18.57 9.18
N TRP A 329 -2.81 18.35 9.45
CA TRP A 329 -3.81 19.41 9.38
C TRP A 329 -3.51 20.57 10.32
N LYS A 330 -3.02 20.31 11.55
CA LYS A 330 -2.60 21.36 12.49
C LYS A 330 -1.46 22.19 11.93
N SER A 331 -0.40 21.55 11.45
CA SER A 331 0.77 22.24 10.88
C SER A 331 0.42 22.99 9.60
N LEU A 332 -0.49 22.45 8.77
CA LEU A 332 -0.96 23.14 7.56
C LEU A 332 -1.90 24.32 7.87
N CYS A 333 -2.62 24.29 9.00
CA CYS A 333 -3.42 25.42 9.44
C CYS A 333 -2.59 26.62 9.86
N ASN A 334 -1.40 26.38 10.43
CA ASN A 334 -0.46 27.39 10.91
C ASN A 334 0.97 27.00 10.46
N PRO A 335 1.30 27.15 9.17
CA PRO A 335 2.60 26.75 8.68
C PRO A 335 3.71 27.58 9.36
N PRO A 336 4.83 26.97 9.77
CA PRO A 336 5.96 27.72 10.29
C PRO A 336 6.42 28.73 9.24
N MET A 337 6.62 29.98 9.66
CA MET A 337 7.01 31.04 8.74
C MET A 337 8.39 30.76 8.13
N ASN A 338 8.53 31.09 6.84
CA ASN A 338 9.79 30.98 6.10
C ASN A 338 10.95 31.59 6.92
N GLY A 339 11.88 30.76 7.39
CA GLY A 339 13.00 31.23 8.21
C GLY A 339 13.83 30.15 8.91
N ASN A 340 13.23 28.99 9.25
CA ASN A 340 13.89 28.01 10.12
C ASN A 340 14.78 26.97 9.39
N GLY A 341 15.28 27.26 8.17
CA GLY A 341 16.22 26.36 7.49
C GLY A 341 15.70 24.96 7.08
N TYR A 342 14.41 24.67 7.29
CA TYR A 342 13.79 23.39 6.92
C TYR A 342 13.73 23.23 5.40
N GLN A 343 14.62 22.42 4.82
CA GLN A 343 14.75 22.29 3.36
C GLN A 343 13.63 21.46 2.72
N SER A 344 12.91 20.65 3.50
CA SER A 344 11.89 19.71 3.01
C SER A 344 10.47 20.28 2.98
N PHE A 345 10.24 21.43 3.62
CA PHE A 345 8.92 22.07 3.69
C PHE A 345 9.02 23.60 3.57
N THR A 346 8.26 24.18 2.65
CA THR A 346 8.17 25.64 2.47
C THR A 346 6.73 26.00 2.16
N ALA A 347 6.15 26.86 2.99
CA ALA A 347 4.74 27.24 2.91
C ALA A 347 4.54 28.74 3.10
N GLU A 348 3.65 29.30 2.29
CA GLU A 348 3.29 30.71 2.28
C GLU A 348 1.80 30.84 2.50
N GLN A 349 1.39 31.68 3.46
CA GLN A 349 -0.01 31.97 3.68
C GLN A 349 -0.46 33.06 2.70
N GLU A 350 -1.55 32.80 1.98
CA GLU A 350 -2.16 33.77 1.07
C GLU A 350 -3.41 34.38 1.69
N ASP A 351 -3.42 35.71 1.74
CA ASP A 351 -4.57 36.47 2.24
C ASP A 351 -5.52 36.80 1.10
N LEU A 352 -6.63 36.05 1.05
CA LEU A 352 -7.70 36.27 0.07
C LEU A 352 -8.33 37.66 0.16
N SER A 353 -8.25 38.35 1.30
CA SER A 353 -8.79 39.70 1.45
C SER A 353 -8.03 40.75 0.62
N LEU A 354 -6.78 40.45 0.26
CA LEU A 354 -5.95 41.30 -0.59
C LEU A 354 -6.23 41.10 -2.10
N ALA A 355 -7.01 40.08 -2.46
CA ALA A 355 -7.36 39.81 -3.85
C ALA A 355 -8.35 40.86 -4.39
N ARG A 356 -8.09 41.38 -5.60
CA ARG A 356 -8.95 42.40 -6.24
C ARG A 356 -10.40 41.93 -6.47
N VAL A 357 -10.58 40.63 -6.72
CA VAL A 357 -11.89 39.99 -6.92
C VAL A 357 -11.84 38.62 -6.28
N THR A 358 -12.70 38.37 -5.30
CA THR A 358 -12.74 37.10 -4.55
C THR A 358 -13.82 36.15 -5.03
N PHE A 359 -14.78 36.63 -5.83
CA PHE A 359 -15.98 35.88 -6.24
C PHE A 359 -16.77 35.27 -5.05
N GLY A 360 -16.65 35.86 -3.86
CA GLY A 360 -17.27 35.36 -2.63
C GLY A 360 -16.51 34.21 -1.95
N LEU A 361 -15.34 33.82 -2.47
CA LEU A 361 -14.50 32.78 -1.87
C LEU A 361 -13.96 33.18 -0.49
N ASP A 362 -13.80 34.48 -0.22
CA ASP A 362 -13.43 35.04 1.08
C ASP A 362 -14.41 34.67 2.20
N LYS A 363 -15.67 34.35 1.86
CA LYS A 363 -16.69 33.89 2.82
C LYS A 363 -16.65 32.38 3.03
N LEU A 364 -16.17 31.64 2.04
CA LEU A 364 -16.20 30.17 2.01
C LEU A 364 -14.87 29.56 2.47
N ILE A 365 -13.74 30.21 2.19
CA ILE A 365 -12.40 29.74 2.49
C ILE A 365 -11.82 30.62 3.60
N LYS A 366 -11.47 29.98 4.72
CA LYS A 366 -10.87 30.65 5.89
C LYS A 366 -9.38 30.93 5.68
N ASN A 367 -8.65 30.00 5.06
CA ASN A 367 -7.21 30.13 4.86
C ASN A 367 -6.78 29.39 3.58
N VAL A 368 -5.84 29.99 2.86
CA VAL A 368 -5.13 29.38 1.72
C VAL A 368 -3.65 29.34 2.06
N VAL A 369 -3.05 28.15 1.97
CA VAL A 369 -1.61 27.97 2.17
C VAL A 369 -1.02 27.37 0.90
N LEU A 370 -0.07 28.07 0.31
CA LEU A 370 0.71 27.63 -0.84
C LEU A 370 1.94 26.87 -0.35
N MET A 371 2.01 25.58 -0.64
CA MET A 371 3.17 24.75 -0.36
C MET A 371 4.10 24.80 -1.57
N ARG A 372 5.16 25.61 -1.49
CA ARG A 372 6.19 25.76 -2.53
C ARG A 372 7.13 24.57 -2.59
N ARG A 373 7.28 23.85 -1.47
CA ARG A 373 8.04 22.61 -1.40
C ARG A 373 7.48 21.74 -0.30
N LEU A 374 7.24 20.48 -0.63
CA LEU A 374 6.71 19.49 0.29
C LEU A 374 7.39 18.15 0.02
N ARG A 375 8.01 17.56 1.03
CA ARG A 375 8.47 16.17 1.01
C ARG A 375 7.44 15.28 1.69
N GLU A 376 7.03 14.25 0.98
CA GLU A 376 6.18 13.18 1.47
C GLU A 376 6.97 11.86 1.44
N VAL A 377 6.90 11.08 2.52
CA VAL A 377 7.46 9.72 2.53
C VAL A 377 6.31 8.73 2.49
N ARG A 378 6.34 7.85 1.47
CA ARG A 378 5.35 6.77 1.30
C ARG A 378 6.02 5.43 1.55
N ALA A 379 5.46 4.63 2.44
CA ALA A 379 5.96 3.31 2.79
C ALA A 379 4.92 2.23 2.50
N LEU A 380 5.33 1.14 1.85
CA LEU A 380 4.48 -0.02 1.60
C LEU A 380 4.57 -0.96 2.80
N ARG A 381 3.49 -1.07 3.58
CA ARG A 381 3.39 -2.01 4.71
C ARG A 381 3.08 -3.43 4.23
N GLY A 382 2.29 -3.52 3.17
CA GLY A 382 1.80 -4.79 2.68
C GLY A 382 0.85 -4.65 1.52
N PHE A 383 0.04 -5.68 1.31
CA PHE A 383 -1.01 -5.69 0.31
C PHE A 383 -2.16 -6.61 0.73
N SER A 384 -3.29 -6.50 0.04
CA SER A 384 -4.43 -7.42 0.15
C SER A 384 -4.93 -7.82 -1.23
N ARG A 385 -5.75 -8.87 -1.32
CA ARG A 385 -6.33 -9.37 -2.57
C ARG A 385 -7.80 -9.71 -2.39
N ILE A 386 -8.55 -9.68 -3.48
CA ILE A 386 -9.99 -9.93 -3.60
C ILE A 386 -10.83 -8.83 -2.95
N MET A 387 -10.55 -8.50 -1.69
CA MET A 387 -11.17 -7.41 -0.96
C MET A 387 -10.09 -6.44 -0.46
N PRO A 388 -10.30 -5.12 -0.61
CA PRO A 388 -9.43 -4.13 0.02
C PRO A 388 -9.62 -4.24 1.55
N ASP A 389 -8.52 -4.09 2.27
CA ASP A 389 -8.37 -4.63 3.63
C ASP A 389 -9.12 -3.88 4.74
N THR A 390 -9.38 -4.64 5.80
CA THR A 390 -9.45 -4.23 7.22
C THR A 390 -8.25 -4.91 7.88
N THR A 391 -7.34 -4.16 8.53
CA THR A 391 -6.00 -4.54 9.09
C THR A 391 -5.66 -6.03 9.30
N ASP A 392 -6.61 -6.86 9.71
CA ASP A 392 -6.51 -8.29 9.96
C ASP A 392 -6.14 -9.17 8.74
N ARG A 393 -6.33 -8.72 7.49
CA ARG A 393 -6.00 -9.52 6.29
C ARG A 393 -4.87 -8.94 5.45
N MET A 394 -4.13 -7.97 5.99
CA MET A 394 -2.94 -7.43 5.34
C MET A 394 -1.83 -8.48 5.28
N ILE A 395 -1.26 -8.66 4.09
CA ILE A 395 -0.06 -9.46 3.87
C ILE A 395 1.15 -8.53 3.93
N GLN A 396 2.01 -8.72 4.93
CA GLN A 396 3.22 -7.90 5.11
C GLN A 396 4.19 -8.04 3.94
N VAL A 397 4.92 -6.97 3.64
CA VAL A 397 5.92 -6.94 2.54
C VAL A 397 7.04 -7.96 2.64
N ASP A 398 7.31 -8.48 3.84
CA ASP A 398 8.32 -9.50 4.11
C ASP A 398 7.71 -10.92 4.27
N LEU A 399 6.40 -11.07 4.09
CA LEU A 399 5.66 -12.30 4.34
C LEU A 399 5.85 -12.84 5.78
N ASN A 400 5.86 -11.94 6.78
CA ASN A 400 6.05 -12.25 8.21
C ASN A 400 7.41 -12.86 8.55
N LYS A 401 8.46 -12.55 7.76
CA LYS A 401 9.85 -12.95 8.05
C LYS A 401 10.47 -12.18 9.22
N GLY A 402 9.79 -11.16 9.75
CA GLY A 402 10.22 -10.39 10.91
C GLY A 402 11.30 -9.36 10.60
N LEU A 403 11.39 -8.89 9.35
CA LEU A 403 12.37 -7.87 8.98
C LEU A 403 12.07 -6.54 9.68
N ASP A 404 13.10 -5.84 10.08
CA ASP A 404 13.02 -4.58 10.85
C ASP A 404 12.87 -3.33 9.97
N TRP A 405 12.61 -3.52 8.67
CA TRP A 405 12.49 -2.45 7.70
C TRP A 405 11.37 -2.71 6.70
N ILE A 406 10.87 -1.64 6.08
CA ILE A 406 9.87 -1.68 5.02
C ILE A 406 10.31 -0.78 3.85
N PRO A 407 9.87 -1.08 2.61
CA PRO A 407 10.26 -0.30 1.45
C PRO A 407 9.48 1.01 1.41
N ALA A 408 10.20 2.11 1.21
CA ALA A 408 9.65 3.45 1.20
C ALA A 408 10.28 4.32 0.11
N VAL A 409 9.59 5.38 -0.30
CA VAL A 409 10.08 6.37 -1.26
C VAL A 409 9.80 7.77 -0.79
N GLU A 410 10.72 8.67 -1.10
CA GLU A 410 10.53 10.11 -0.96
C GLU A 410 9.89 10.66 -2.24
N VAL A 411 8.86 11.47 -2.07
CA VAL A 411 8.23 12.23 -3.14
C VAL A 411 8.33 13.69 -2.76
N TYR A 412 8.85 14.51 -3.67
CA TYR A 412 8.86 15.96 -3.50
C TYR A 412 7.82 16.55 -4.45
N GLY A 413 7.10 17.55 -3.96
CA GLY A 413 6.09 18.24 -4.74
C GLY A 413 5.78 19.62 -4.20
N GLU A 414 4.74 20.18 -4.79
CA GLU A 414 4.12 21.45 -4.42
C GLU A 414 2.63 21.18 -4.18
N GLY A 415 1.92 22.10 -3.55
CA GLY A 415 0.49 21.93 -3.36
C GLY A 415 -0.21 23.16 -2.80
N ILE A 416 -1.53 23.04 -2.70
CA ILE A 416 -2.41 24.08 -2.18
C ILE A 416 -3.23 23.46 -1.05
N PHE A 417 -3.16 24.04 0.13
CA PHE A 417 -4.02 23.69 1.25
C PHE A 417 -5.13 24.73 1.40
N LEU A 418 -6.37 24.26 1.40
CA LEU A 418 -7.57 25.09 1.55
C LEU A 418 -8.28 24.71 2.84
N ARG A 419 -8.37 25.66 3.77
CA ARG A 419 -9.20 25.51 4.96
C ARG A 419 -10.56 26.14 4.70
N ILE A 420 -11.59 25.31 4.57
CA ILE A 420 -12.97 25.79 4.41
C ILE A 420 -13.48 26.40 5.73
N SER A 421 -14.32 27.42 5.64
CA SER A 421 -14.94 28.10 6.78
C SER A 421 -15.94 27.18 7.48
N GLU A 422 -15.70 26.90 8.77
CA GLU A 422 -16.64 26.13 9.61
C GLU A 422 -18.04 26.73 9.66
N LYS A 423 -18.13 28.07 9.66
CA LYS A 423 -19.41 28.78 9.61
C LYS A 423 -20.15 28.51 8.29
N ALA A 424 -19.42 28.51 7.17
CA ALA A 424 -19.99 28.23 5.87
C ALA A 424 -20.44 26.76 5.74
N LEU A 425 -19.62 25.81 6.22
CA LEU A 425 -19.99 24.38 6.25
C LEU A 425 -21.24 24.14 7.07
N THR A 426 -21.29 24.67 8.30
CA THR A 426 -22.44 24.50 9.20
C THR A 426 -23.71 25.12 8.61
N SER A 427 -23.59 26.30 7.98
CA SER A 427 -24.72 26.93 7.29
C SER A 427 -25.22 26.09 6.11
N TRP A 428 -24.29 25.57 5.30
CA TRP A 428 -24.62 24.69 4.17
C TRP A 428 -25.31 23.40 4.62
N GLU A 429 -24.83 22.75 5.67
CA GLU A 429 -25.45 21.54 6.24
C GLU A 429 -26.87 21.82 6.73
N ASN A 430 -27.08 22.91 7.45
CA ASN A 430 -28.40 23.27 7.98
C ASN A 430 -29.41 23.57 6.88
N VAL A 431 -29.00 24.31 5.84
CA VAL A 431 -29.87 24.65 4.70
C VAL A 431 -30.23 23.39 3.89
N ASN A 432 -29.31 22.42 3.79
CA ASN A 432 -29.48 21.23 2.96
C ASN A 432 -29.83 19.96 3.77
N LYS A 433 -30.16 20.09 5.06
CA LYS A 433 -30.28 18.98 6.02
C LYS A 433 -31.16 17.84 5.52
N LYS A 434 -32.33 18.16 4.97
CA LYS A 434 -33.27 17.15 4.44
C LYS A 434 -32.67 16.39 3.26
N TYR A 435 -32.12 17.10 2.27
CA TYR A 435 -31.51 16.48 1.10
C TYR A 435 -30.30 15.60 1.45
N ILE A 436 -29.47 16.05 2.40
CA ILE A 436 -28.33 15.29 2.88
C ILE A 436 -28.78 14.00 3.58
N ALA A 437 -29.78 14.07 4.46
CA ALA A 437 -30.31 12.91 5.17
C ALA A 437 -30.84 11.83 4.20
N ASP A 438 -31.66 12.22 3.22
CA ASP A 438 -32.22 11.29 2.23
C ASP A 438 -31.12 10.57 1.43
N ARG A 439 -30.01 11.27 1.12
CA ARG A 439 -28.86 10.68 0.41
C ARG A 439 -28.02 9.79 1.31
N TYR A 440 -27.80 10.22 2.56
CA TYR A 440 -27.04 9.48 3.56
C TYR A 440 -27.64 8.09 3.78
N GLU A 441 -28.96 8.01 3.96
CA GLU A 441 -29.67 6.75 4.22
C GLU A 441 -29.46 5.73 3.07
N ILE A 442 -29.54 6.19 1.82
CA ILE A 442 -29.28 5.34 0.63
C ILE A 442 -27.84 4.82 0.63
N LEU A 443 -26.87 5.67 0.98
CA LEU A 443 -25.45 5.29 0.99
C LEU A 443 -25.13 4.33 2.13
N ALA A 444 -25.65 4.60 3.33
CA ALA A 444 -25.50 3.75 4.51
C ALA A 444 -26.10 2.35 4.25
N GLN A 445 -27.32 2.29 3.71
CA GLN A 445 -27.96 1.02 3.37
C GLN A 445 -27.15 0.21 2.36
N ARG A 446 -26.64 0.86 1.31
CA ARG A 446 -25.81 0.18 0.29
C ARG A 446 -24.49 -0.32 0.86
N LYS A 447 -23.86 0.42 1.78
CA LYS A 447 -22.65 0.01 2.47
C LYS A 447 -22.89 -1.28 3.26
N GLU A 448 -24.01 -1.35 3.98
CA GLU A 448 -24.43 -2.52 4.75
C GLU A 448 -24.73 -3.72 3.85
N ASP A 449 -25.57 -3.53 2.82
CA ASP A 449 -25.96 -4.58 1.86
C ASP A 449 -24.75 -5.21 1.16
N ALA A 450 -23.78 -4.38 0.77
CA ALA A 450 -22.57 -4.80 0.09
C ALA A 450 -21.44 -5.24 1.05
N LYS A 451 -21.67 -5.19 2.37
CA LYS A 451 -20.70 -5.52 3.44
C LYS A 451 -19.38 -4.77 3.26
N LEU A 452 -19.46 -3.49 2.89
CA LEU A 452 -18.32 -2.63 2.62
C LEU A 452 -17.82 -1.97 3.91
N GLY A 453 -17.58 -2.78 4.96
CA GLY A 453 -17.12 -2.30 6.26
C GLY A 453 -15.79 -1.52 6.21
N PHE A 454 -15.00 -1.74 5.16
CA PHE A 454 -13.76 -1.01 4.90
C PHE A 454 -13.97 0.42 4.36
N VAL A 455 -15.17 0.75 3.86
CA VAL A 455 -15.48 2.10 3.38
C VAL A 455 -15.88 2.95 4.60
N PRO A 456 -15.31 4.15 4.79
CA PRO A 456 -15.74 5.05 5.86
C PRO A 456 -17.25 5.33 5.83
N ASP A 457 -17.82 5.72 6.96
CA ASP A 457 -19.22 6.16 6.98
C ASP A 457 -19.39 7.39 6.07
N PRO A 458 -20.56 7.52 5.39
CA PRO A 458 -20.78 8.58 4.42
C PRO A 458 -20.97 9.94 5.11
N ASP A 459 -19.91 10.51 5.64
CA ASP A 459 -19.93 11.84 6.25
C ASP A 459 -20.19 12.93 5.17
N PRO A 460 -21.20 13.80 5.34
CA PRO A 460 -21.54 14.81 4.33
C PRO A 460 -20.41 15.79 4.03
N ARG A 461 -19.61 16.18 5.04
CA ARG A 461 -18.45 17.07 4.86
C ARG A 461 -17.34 16.34 4.12
N PHE A 462 -17.09 15.08 4.45
CA PHE A 462 -16.14 14.24 3.73
C PHE A 462 -16.51 14.13 2.24
N ILE A 463 -17.77 13.84 1.92
CA ILE A 463 -18.23 13.74 0.53
C ILE A 463 -18.08 15.07 -0.20
N LEU A 464 -18.44 16.20 0.45
CA LEU A 464 -18.27 17.54 -0.11
C LEU A 464 -16.79 17.84 -0.40
N LEU A 465 -15.92 17.64 0.58
CA LEU A 465 -14.48 17.91 0.46
C LEU A 465 -13.83 16.99 -0.57
N HIS A 466 -14.17 15.71 -0.59
CA HIS A 466 -13.69 14.74 -1.57
C HIS A 466 -14.11 15.12 -2.99
N THR A 467 -15.37 15.53 -3.18
CA THR A 467 -15.89 16.00 -4.47
C THR A 467 -15.17 17.27 -4.92
N LEU A 468 -15.02 18.25 -4.01
CA LEU A 468 -14.33 19.51 -4.28
C LEU A 468 -12.87 19.26 -4.70
N SER A 469 -12.15 18.38 -3.99
CA SER A 469 -10.78 18.00 -4.33
C SER A 469 -10.69 17.44 -5.75
N HIS A 470 -11.60 16.54 -6.16
CA HIS A 470 -11.61 16.02 -7.53
C HIS A 470 -11.93 17.08 -8.58
N LEU A 471 -12.80 18.05 -8.27
CA LEU A 471 -13.09 19.16 -9.18
C LEU A 471 -11.88 20.09 -9.35
N LEU A 472 -11.17 20.39 -8.27
CA LEU A 472 -9.94 21.21 -8.30
C LEU A 472 -8.82 20.50 -9.06
N ILE A 473 -8.55 19.22 -8.78
CA ILE A 473 -7.54 18.42 -9.47
C ILE A 473 -7.80 18.31 -10.98
N ARG A 474 -9.06 18.40 -11.41
CA ARG A 474 -9.41 18.37 -12.84
C ARG A 474 -9.19 19.72 -13.55
N GLN A 475 -9.16 20.83 -12.80
CA GLN A 475 -9.01 22.17 -13.35
C GLN A 475 -7.58 22.67 -13.29
N LEU A 476 -6.83 22.27 -12.27
CA LEU A 476 -5.36 22.40 -12.19
C LEU A 476 -4.70 21.40 -13.15
#